data_AF-A0A1J8QEN4-F1
#
_entry.id   AF-A0A1J8QEN4-F1
#
_cell.length_a   1.000
_cell.length_b   1.000
_cell.length_c   1.000
_cell.angle_alpha   90.00
_cell.angle_beta   90.00
_cell.angle_gamma   90.00
#
_symmetry.space_group_name_H-M   'P 1'
#
loop_
_entity.id
_entity.type
_entity.pdbx_description
1 polymer ?
#
loop_
_entity_poly.entity_id
_entity_poly.type
_entity_poly.pdbx_seq_one_letter_code
_entity_poly.pdbx_strand_id
1 'polypeptide(L)'
;MVSSAVRINDLPAEVLEHILLISDPFDVARASQVCRLFRGLVYADDEHFWRALYLAQPFDDPREAVTYLGNHRTGIKWREELQRIIRARTVVHNVTVCRPEERCQVLRTLLDMVTNIPPLPFPESEPTSHNVLWMQTLLQDGAFLDLESQSHEERQLRARLHTWFGLTDRDGLAAKRIDSRAYVYSQRNYRSLNSFGPYALDGSGLVNWEHMQKLAHVFARNLVEREEEEEEEGEEEVAFEVCSLSLAFCQAVIPPGLDLDRESDWAGVEGLWRISYCFMDHRELLIYNDLNSPEDVPLDHAIFEDAKETFSSINLFIRVINVEQDPDHPTRPKINYVGEMDGNFSIVGYVKLTPDNQIRWHFVAGNGDQGRAVWCGEAISMGNVRSRYGVLGAWSTTLHDPQDPIGAHDCGERLLQRLIYDLLIVCLGNICRSPMGEAVLRNEALKRGITDIHVDSAGTASAHVGDDPDERTITVCSTNDVPISHSARQVRARDFSSFDYILAADASNLRSLERHPGRSEESKAAVKLWGSYLPDNKPIQDPYYGGLGGFTKCYEQCVKLSNAFLDEVVGKKD
;
A
#
# COMPACT_ATOMS: atom_id res chain seq x y z
N MET A 1 -55.10 -8.73 -41.64
CA MET A 1 -53.69 -9.15 -41.79
C MET A 1 -53.08 -9.11 -40.41
N VAL A 2 -52.81 -10.28 -39.84
CA VAL A 2 -52.12 -10.40 -38.55
C VAL A 2 -50.67 -9.99 -38.81
N SER A 3 -50.21 -8.90 -38.21
CA SER A 3 -48.80 -8.56 -38.18
C SER A 3 -48.05 -9.78 -37.63
N SER A 4 -47.23 -10.43 -38.46
CA SER A 4 -46.39 -11.52 -37.98
C SER A 4 -45.46 -10.93 -36.93
N ALA A 5 -45.65 -11.31 -35.67
CA ALA A 5 -44.77 -10.89 -34.59
C ALA A 5 -43.32 -11.26 -34.98
N VAL A 6 -42.47 -10.24 -35.12
CA VAL A 6 -41.04 -10.42 -35.37
C VAL A 6 -40.49 -11.26 -34.23
N ARG A 7 -39.93 -12.43 -34.55
CA ARG A 7 -39.31 -13.29 -33.55
C ARG A 7 -37.90 -12.79 -33.29
N ILE A 8 -37.37 -13.05 -32.10
CA ILE A 8 -35.99 -12.68 -31.77
C ILE A 8 -34.98 -13.28 -32.77
N ASN A 9 -35.24 -14.48 -33.28
CA ASN A 9 -34.39 -15.13 -34.29
C ASN A 9 -34.43 -14.47 -35.68
N ASP A 10 -35.33 -13.52 -35.91
CA ASP A 10 -35.44 -12.77 -37.17
C ASP A 10 -34.56 -11.50 -37.16
N LEU A 11 -33.92 -11.19 -36.03
CA LEU A 11 -33.00 -10.06 -35.89
C LEU A 11 -31.64 -10.34 -36.58
N PRO A 12 -30.96 -9.30 -37.08
CA PRO A 12 -29.58 -9.41 -37.56
C PRO A 12 -28.63 -9.97 -36.48
N ALA A 13 -27.60 -10.69 -36.90
CA ALA A 13 -26.63 -11.32 -36.00
C ALA A 13 -25.95 -10.29 -35.08
N GLU A 14 -25.64 -9.12 -35.60
CA GLU A 14 -25.00 -8.01 -34.88
C GLU A 14 -25.90 -7.50 -33.75
N VAL A 15 -27.22 -7.42 -33.99
CA VAL A 15 -28.19 -7.01 -32.97
C VAL A 15 -28.31 -8.07 -31.88
N LEU A 16 -28.30 -9.36 -32.27
CA LEU A 16 -28.33 -10.46 -31.32
C LEU A 16 -27.06 -10.51 -30.47
N GLU A 17 -25.89 -10.30 -31.07
CA GLU A 17 -24.63 -10.19 -30.34
C GLU A 17 -24.67 -9.03 -29.34
N HIS A 18 -25.11 -7.84 -29.74
CA HIS A 18 -25.27 -6.71 -28.82
C HIS A 18 -26.22 -7.01 -27.65
N ILE A 19 -27.34 -7.72 -27.89
CA ILE A 19 -28.25 -8.14 -26.81
C ILE A 19 -27.55 -9.12 -25.84
N LEU A 20 -26.76 -10.05 -26.36
CA LEU A 20 -26.00 -10.99 -25.52
C LEU A 20 -24.89 -10.28 -24.75
N LEU A 21 -24.23 -9.28 -25.34
CA LEU A 21 -23.12 -8.55 -24.69
C LEU A 21 -23.55 -7.71 -23.48
N ILE A 22 -24.79 -7.22 -23.45
CA ILE A 22 -25.34 -6.50 -22.29
C ILE A 22 -25.94 -7.44 -21.22
N SER A 23 -25.96 -8.75 -21.49
CA SER A 23 -26.54 -9.74 -20.58
C SER A 23 -25.48 -10.31 -19.63
N ASP A 24 -25.91 -10.84 -18.48
CA ASP A 24 -24.99 -11.54 -17.57
C ASP A 24 -24.41 -12.79 -18.27
N PRO A 25 -23.10 -13.06 -18.18
CA PRO A 25 -22.47 -14.21 -18.82
C PRO A 25 -23.10 -15.56 -18.48
N PHE A 26 -23.72 -15.69 -17.29
CA PHE A 26 -24.47 -16.88 -16.89
C PHE A 26 -25.73 -17.08 -17.75
N ASP A 27 -26.43 -16.00 -18.09
CA ASP A 27 -27.60 -16.04 -18.98
C ASP A 27 -27.20 -16.24 -20.43
N VAL A 28 -26.07 -15.67 -20.87
CA VAL A 28 -25.49 -15.95 -22.20
C VAL A 28 -25.19 -17.45 -22.35
N ALA A 29 -24.61 -18.08 -21.32
CA ALA A 29 -24.35 -19.51 -21.31
C ALA A 29 -25.65 -20.33 -21.44
N ARG A 30 -26.73 -19.94 -20.75
CA ARG A 30 -28.05 -20.58 -20.88
C ARG A 30 -28.67 -20.37 -22.26
N ALA A 31 -28.61 -19.16 -22.80
CA ALA A 31 -29.12 -18.83 -24.13
C ALA A 31 -28.43 -19.68 -25.23
N SER A 32 -27.13 -19.92 -25.09
CA SER A 32 -26.36 -20.78 -26.01
C SER A 32 -26.79 -22.25 -25.99
N GLN A 33 -27.50 -22.70 -24.94
CA GLN A 33 -27.97 -24.09 -24.81
C GLN A 33 -29.37 -24.29 -25.40
N VAL A 34 -30.16 -23.23 -25.57
CA VAL A 34 -31.56 -23.35 -26.04
C VAL A 34 -31.72 -23.28 -27.56
N CYS A 35 -30.76 -22.68 -28.28
CA CYS A 35 -30.87 -22.48 -29.74
C CYS A 35 -29.51 -22.58 -30.45
N ARG A 36 -29.49 -23.23 -31.63
CA ARG A 36 -28.28 -23.35 -32.47
C ARG A 36 -27.76 -22.00 -32.97
N LEU A 37 -28.67 -21.03 -33.21
CA LEU A 37 -28.29 -19.67 -33.61
C LEU A 37 -27.44 -19.00 -32.52
N PHE A 38 -27.95 -18.93 -31.29
CA PHE A 38 -27.20 -18.39 -30.15
C PHE A 38 -25.93 -19.18 -29.85
N ARG A 39 -25.95 -20.50 -29.97
CA ARG A 39 -24.74 -21.31 -29.83
C ARG A 39 -23.69 -20.94 -30.85
N GLY A 40 -24.08 -20.75 -32.12
CA GLY A 40 -23.18 -20.37 -33.21
C GLY A 40 -22.57 -18.99 -33.03
N LEU A 41 -23.34 -18.03 -32.48
CA LEU A 41 -22.83 -16.69 -32.15
C LEU A 41 -21.85 -16.74 -30.96
N VAL A 42 -22.20 -17.42 -29.87
CA VAL A 42 -21.39 -17.46 -28.64
C VAL A 42 -20.12 -18.30 -28.81
N TYR A 43 -20.16 -19.36 -29.61
CA TYR A 43 -19.04 -20.30 -29.81
C TYR A 43 -18.53 -20.30 -31.24
N ALA A 44 -18.48 -19.14 -31.88
CA ALA A 44 -17.75 -18.95 -33.13
C ALA A 44 -16.24 -19.29 -32.93
N ASP A 45 -15.52 -19.51 -34.03
CA ASP A 45 -14.11 -19.95 -34.01
C ASP A 45 -13.12 -18.87 -33.52
N ASP A 46 -13.59 -17.65 -33.27
CA ASP A 46 -12.77 -16.54 -32.75
C ASP A 46 -13.12 -16.16 -31.30
N GLU A 47 -12.22 -15.39 -30.66
CA GLU A 47 -12.38 -14.90 -29.29
C GLU A 47 -13.04 -13.51 -29.23
N HIS A 48 -13.52 -12.96 -30.35
CA HIS A 48 -14.01 -11.57 -30.40
C HIS A 48 -15.21 -11.36 -29.48
N PHE A 49 -16.20 -12.27 -29.58
CA PHE A 49 -17.39 -12.22 -28.73
C PHE A 49 -17.04 -12.37 -27.25
N TRP A 50 -16.17 -13.32 -26.90
CA TRP A 50 -15.75 -13.54 -25.51
C TRP A 50 -14.97 -12.38 -24.92
N ARG A 51 -14.10 -11.75 -25.73
CA ARG A 51 -13.40 -10.52 -25.35
C ARG A 51 -14.39 -9.39 -25.09
N ALA A 52 -15.33 -9.16 -26.00
CA ALA A 52 -16.34 -8.11 -25.84
C ALA A 52 -17.23 -8.37 -24.62
N LEU A 53 -17.62 -9.63 -24.39
CA LEU A 53 -18.44 -10.01 -23.24
C LEU A 53 -17.69 -9.83 -21.92
N TYR A 54 -16.40 -10.17 -21.86
CA TYR A 54 -15.56 -9.92 -20.70
C TYR A 54 -15.44 -8.43 -20.40
N LEU A 55 -15.10 -7.61 -21.41
CA LEU A 55 -14.91 -6.17 -21.24
C LEU A 55 -16.21 -5.41 -20.91
N ALA A 56 -17.37 -6.04 -21.12
CA ALA A 56 -18.65 -5.52 -20.67
C ALA A 56 -18.93 -5.78 -19.17
N GLN A 57 -18.14 -6.63 -18.51
CA GLN A 57 -18.26 -6.91 -17.08
C GLN A 57 -17.47 -5.89 -16.25
N PRO A 58 -17.80 -5.70 -14.95
CA PRO A 58 -17.04 -4.83 -14.05
C PRO A 58 -15.73 -5.50 -13.59
N PHE A 59 -14.91 -5.93 -14.54
CA PHE A 59 -13.59 -6.51 -14.31
C PHE A 59 -12.51 -5.60 -14.90
N ASP A 60 -11.31 -5.68 -14.34
CA ASP A 60 -10.16 -5.00 -14.91
C ASP A 60 -9.80 -5.57 -16.29
N ASP A 61 -9.30 -4.72 -17.19
CA ASP A 61 -8.77 -5.21 -18.46
C ASP A 61 -7.49 -6.03 -18.20
N PRO A 62 -7.46 -7.34 -18.48
CA PRO A 62 -6.31 -8.18 -18.21
C PRO A 62 -5.07 -7.79 -19.04
N ARG A 63 -5.21 -6.93 -20.06
CA ARG A 63 -4.10 -6.37 -20.84
C ARG A 63 -3.34 -5.27 -20.09
N GLU A 64 -4.00 -4.60 -19.15
CA GLU A 64 -3.42 -3.56 -18.30
C GLU A 64 -2.91 -4.12 -16.97
N ALA A 65 -3.31 -5.35 -16.64
CA ALA A 65 -2.92 -6.04 -15.43
C ALA A 65 -1.45 -6.51 -15.45
N VAL A 66 -0.86 -6.52 -14.24
CA VAL A 66 0.43 -7.15 -13.96
C VAL A 66 0.24 -8.31 -12.99
N THR A 67 1.12 -9.30 -13.09
CA THR A 67 1.18 -10.44 -12.16
C THR A 67 1.65 -10.01 -10.76
N TYR A 68 1.64 -10.94 -9.79
CA TYR A 68 2.16 -10.74 -8.44
C TYR A 68 3.56 -10.09 -8.38
N LEU A 69 4.47 -10.48 -9.29
CA LEU A 69 5.84 -9.94 -9.37
C LEU A 69 6.00 -8.79 -10.38
N GLY A 70 4.88 -8.23 -10.86
CA GLY A 70 4.85 -7.05 -11.73
C GLY A 70 5.06 -7.31 -13.23
N ASN A 71 5.09 -8.57 -13.67
CA ASN A 71 5.22 -8.89 -15.10
C ASN A 71 3.89 -8.69 -15.84
N HIS A 72 3.93 -8.18 -17.07
CA HIS A 72 2.74 -8.05 -17.92
C HIS A 72 2.14 -9.41 -18.31
N ARG A 73 0.80 -9.48 -18.35
CA ARG A 73 0.11 -10.66 -18.88
C ARG A 73 0.18 -10.69 -20.41
N THR A 74 0.42 -11.87 -20.98
CA THR A 74 0.40 -12.11 -22.42
C THR A 74 -0.49 -13.30 -22.76
N GLY A 75 -0.97 -13.38 -24.00
CA GLY A 75 -1.73 -14.55 -24.48
C GLY A 75 -3.08 -14.77 -23.78
N ILE A 76 -3.83 -13.69 -23.52
CA ILE A 76 -5.12 -13.74 -22.82
C ILE A 76 -6.13 -14.57 -23.62
N LYS A 77 -6.68 -15.60 -22.96
CA LYS A 77 -7.75 -16.45 -23.47
C LYS A 77 -9.09 -16.04 -22.88
N TRP A 78 -9.74 -15.06 -23.50
CA TRP A 78 -10.93 -14.38 -22.98
C TRP A 78 -12.05 -15.33 -22.57
N ARG A 79 -12.30 -16.36 -23.37
CA ARG A 79 -13.29 -17.38 -23.05
C ARG A 79 -12.96 -18.14 -21.77
N GLU A 80 -11.76 -18.69 -21.66
CA GLU A 80 -11.34 -19.48 -20.50
C GLU A 80 -11.35 -18.61 -19.23
N GLU A 81 -10.87 -17.37 -19.33
CA GLU A 81 -10.87 -16.38 -18.25
C GLU A 81 -12.29 -16.09 -17.73
N LEU A 82 -13.20 -15.72 -18.63
CA LEU A 82 -14.57 -15.40 -18.23
C LEU A 82 -15.27 -16.62 -17.63
N GLN A 83 -15.08 -17.81 -18.23
CA GLN A 83 -15.71 -19.03 -17.75
C GLN A 83 -15.27 -19.40 -16.33
N ARG A 84 -13.97 -19.32 -16.01
CA ARG A 84 -13.48 -19.64 -14.67
C ARG A 84 -13.98 -18.63 -13.63
N ILE A 85 -13.99 -17.33 -13.95
CA ILE A 85 -14.46 -16.27 -13.04
C ILE A 85 -15.94 -16.45 -12.71
N ILE A 86 -16.76 -16.66 -13.74
CA ILE A 86 -18.21 -16.87 -13.56
C ILE A 86 -18.49 -18.19 -12.83
N ARG A 87 -17.67 -19.22 -13.04
CA ARG A 87 -17.75 -20.46 -12.25
C ARG A 87 -17.43 -20.22 -10.78
N ALA A 88 -16.36 -19.49 -10.48
CA ALA A 88 -15.99 -19.12 -9.11
C ALA A 88 -17.10 -18.30 -8.44
N ARG A 89 -17.62 -17.28 -9.13
CA ARG A 89 -18.79 -16.49 -8.67
C ARG A 89 -19.97 -17.39 -8.32
N THR A 90 -20.32 -18.31 -9.21
CA THR A 90 -21.45 -19.23 -9.01
C THR A 90 -21.26 -20.11 -7.77
N VAL A 91 -20.03 -20.59 -7.55
CA VAL A 91 -19.68 -21.42 -6.39
C VAL A 91 -19.73 -20.62 -5.09
N VAL A 92 -19.25 -19.38 -5.07
CA VAL A 92 -19.32 -18.53 -3.87
C VAL A 92 -20.79 -18.26 -3.48
N HIS A 93 -21.64 -17.95 -4.46
CA HIS A 93 -23.08 -17.73 -4.20
C HIS A 93 -23.81 -18.99 -3.76
N ASN A 94 -23.38 -20.18 -4.22
CA ASN A 94 -23.96 -21.44 -3.82
C ASN A 94 -22.91 -22.56 -3.77
N VAL A 95 -22.33 -22.73 -2.59
CA VAL A 95 -21.24 -23.70 -2.36
C VAL A 95 -21.66 -25.13 -2.68
N THR A 96 -22.96 -25.47 -2.58
CA THR A 96 -23.47 -26.82 -2.84
C THR A 96 -23.31 -27.27 -4.28
N VAL A 97 -23.14 -26.34 -5.23
CA VAL A 97 -22.90 -26.67 -6.64
C VAL A 97 -21.42 -26.94 -6.95
N CYS A 98 -20.53 -26.74 -5.97
CA CYS A 98 -19.10 -26.96 -6.11
C CYS A 98 -18.77 -28.44 -5.98
N ARG A 99 -18.11 -28.99 -6.99
CA ARG A 99 -17.62 -30.35 -6.99
C ARG A 99 -16.32 -30.44 -6.18
N PRO A 100 -16.06 -31.55 -5.45
CA PRO A 100 -14.84 -31.69 -4.65
C PRO A 100 -13.55 -31.42 -5.44
N GLU A 101 -13.48 -31.88 -6.69
CA GLU A 101 -12.30 -31.76 -7.55
C GLU A 101 -12.01 -30.33 -8.05
N GLU A 102 -12.98 -29.41 -7.99
CA GLU A 102 -12.80 -28.03 -8.50
C GLU A 102 -12.58 -26.99 -7.39
N ARG A 103 -12.65 -27.39 -6.11
CA ARG A 103 -12.53 -26.48 -4.95
C ARG A 103 -11.26 -25.65 -4.98
N CYS A 104 -10.10 -26.30 -5.18
CA CYS A 104 -8.81 -25.59 -5.30
C CYS A 104 -8.79 -24.68 -6.52
N GLN A 105 -9.40 -25.07 -7.64
CA GLN A 105 -9.43 -24.26 -8.86
C GLN A 105 -10.27 -22.98 -8.68
N VAL A 106 -11.36 -23.06 -7.92
CA VAL A 106 -12.17 -21.89 -7.53
C VAL A 106 -11.33 -20.92 -6.71
N LEU A 107 -10.64 -21.41 -5.66
CA LEU A 107 -9.78 -20.56 -4.82
C LEU A 107 -8.64 -19.92 -5.62
N ARG A 108 -7.96 -20.69 -6.48
CA ARG A 108 -6.93 -20.14 -7.37
C ARG A 108 -7.48 -19.07 -8.32
N THR A 109 -8.71 -19.24 -8.79
CA THR A 109 -9.36 -18.24 -9.64
C THR A 109 -9.63 -16.94 -8.88
N LEU A 110 -10.10 -17.03 -7.63
CA LEU A 110 -10.33 -15.87 -6.77
C LEU A 110 -9.02 -15.15 -6.41
N LEU A 111 -7.97 -15.90 -6.07
CA LEU A 111 -6.63 -15.34 -5.85
C LEU A 111 -6.09 -14.67 -7.12
N ASP A 112 -6.25 -15.33 -8.27
CA ASP A 112 -5.77 -14.80 -9.55
C ASP A 112 -6.43 -13.45 -9.90
N MET A 113 -7.72 -13.27 -9.56
CA MET A 113 -8.44 -12.01 -9.75
C MET A 113 -7.84 -10.83 -8.97
N VAL A 114 -7.14 -11.08 -7.87
CA VAL A 114 -6.56 -10.02 -7.01
C VAL A 114 -5.03 -9.96 -7.11
N THR A 115 -4.38 -11.00 -7.62
CA THR A 115 -2.94 -10.99 -7.91
C THR A 115 -2.65 -10.42 -9.30
N ASN A 116 -3.61 -10.46 -10.22
CA ASN A 116 -3.44 -10.04 -11.61
C ASN A 116 -4.30 -8.83 -11.93
N ILE A 117 -3.91 -7.68 -11.39
CA ILE A 117 -4.66 -6.43 -11.49
C ILE A 117 -3.76 -5.29 -11.99
N PRO A 118 -4.34 -4.20 -12.51
CA PRO A 118 -3.56 -3.03 -12.91
C PRO A 118 -2.76 -2.47 -11.73
N PRO A 119 -1.48 -2.09 -11.95
CA PRO A 119 -0.67 -1.45 -10.93
C PRO A 119 -1.11 0.01 -10.75
N LEU A 120 -0.93 0.52 -9.54
CA LEU A 120 -1.00 1.95 -9.25
C LEU A 120 0.29 2.63 -9.71
N PRO A 121 0.21 3.81 -10.35
CA PRO A 121 1.41 4.53 -10.79
C PRO A 121 2.17 5.13 -9.61
N PHE A 122 1.48 5.52 -8.53
CA PHE A 122 2.06 6.11 -7.34
C PHE A 122 1.33 5.59 -6.10
N PRO A 123 1.97 5.52 -4.93
CA PRO A 123 1.33 4.98 -3.73
C PRO A 123 0.19 5.86 -3.18
N GLU A 124 0.12 7.14 -3.55
CA GLU A 124 -1.01 8.04 -3.25
C GLU A 124 -2.16 7.89 -4.25
N SER A 125 -1.99 7.08 -5.30
CA SER A 125 -3.06 6.87 -6.28
C SER A 125 -4.21 6.12 -5.61
N GLU A 126 -5.42 6.64 -5.81
CA GLU A 126 -6.63 5.95 -5.37
C GLU A 126 -6.69 4.54 -5.95
N PRO A 127 -7.06 3.52 -5.16
CA PRO A 127 -7.32 2.19 -5.66
C PRO A 127 -8.39 2.22 -6.76
N THR A 128 -8.04 1.70 -7.94
CA THR A 128 -8.93 1.72 -9.12
C THR A 128 -9.28 0.33 -9.64
N SER A 129 -8.79 -0.74 -9.00
CA SER A 129 -9.06 -2.10 -9.48
C SER A 129 -10.54 -2.48 -9.28
N HIS A 130 -11.22 -2.71 -10.40
CA HIS A 130 -12.58 -3.24 -10.39
C HIS A 130 -12.63 -4.67 -9.86
N ASN A 131 -11.56 -5.46 -10.07
CA ASN A 131 -11.50 -6.81 -9.54
C ASN A 131 -11.45 -6.83 -8.01
N VAL A 132 -10.72 -5.91 -7.38
CA VAL A 132 -10.67 -5.75 -5.92
C VAL A 132 -12.06 -5.43 -5.38
N LEU A 133 -12.75 -4.44 -5.95
CA LEU A 133 -14.11 -4.07 -5.55
C LEU A 133 -15.11 -5.22 -5.74
N TRP A 134 -15.00 -5.93 -6.87
CA TRP A 134 -15.81 -7.10 -7.16
C TRP A 134 -15.59 -8.21 -6.14
N MET A 135 -14.34 -8.45 -5.73
CA MET A 135 -13.97 -9.45 -4.73
C MET A 135 -14.47 -9.08 -3.32
N GLN A 136 -14.35 -7.82 -2.93
CA GLN A 136 -14.92 -7.30 -1.67
C GLN A 136 -16.42 -7.56 -1.61
N THR A 137 -17.14 -7.22 -2.69
CA THR A 137 -18.59 -7.46 -2.78
C THR A 137 -18.93 -8.96 -2.76
N LEU A 138 -18.17 -9.78 -3.48
CA LEU A 138 -18.44 -11.21 -3.61
C LEU A 138 -18.26 -11.98 -2.29
N LEU A 139 -17.30 -11.57 -1.46
CA LEU A 139 -16.92 -12.25 -0.23
C LEU A 139 -17.37 -11.53 1.05
N GLN A 140 -18.21 -10.50 0.94
CA GLN A 140 -18.58 -9.61 2.04
C GLN A 140 -19.11 -10.32 3.30
N ASP A 141 -19.90 -11.39 3.18
CA ASP A 141 -20.41 -12.18 4.33
C ASP A 141 -19.32 -13.01 5.04
N GLY A 142 -18.13 -13.17 4.44
CA GLY A 142 -17.04 -13.96 4.98
C GLY A 142 -17.30 -15.48 5.07
N ALA A 143 -18.55 -15.93 4.89
CA ALA A 143 -18.95 -17.33 5.02
C ALA A 143 -18.14 -18.27 4.11
N PHE A 144 -17.80 -17.82 2.92
CA PHE A 144 -16.98 -18.59 1.99
C PHE A 144 -15.56 -18.78 2.51
N LEU A 145 -14.99 -17.80 3.20
CA LEU A 145 -13.63 -17.85 3.74
C LEU A 145 -13.52 -18.82 4.94
N ASP A 146 -14.62 -19.05 5.66
CA ASP A 146 -14.70 -19.93 6.82
C ASP A 146 -15.05 -21.41 6.51
N LEU A 147 -15.22 -21.77 5.24
CA LEU A 147 -15.61 -23.14 4.87
C LEU A 147 -14.54 -24.17 5.26
N GLU A 148 -15.00 -25.30 5.80
CA GLU A 148 -14.13 -26.45 6.05
C GLU A 148 -13.45 -26.92 4.75
N SER A 149 -12.14 -27.09 4.84
CA SER A 149 -11.30 -27.50 3.72
C SER A 149 -11.04 -29.00 3.76
N GLN A 150 -11.04 -29.64 2.58
CA GLN A 150 -10.96 -31.11 2.47
C GLN A 150 -9.54 -31.61 2.20
N SER A 151 -8.60 -30.72 1.90
CA SER A 151 -7.20 -31.05 1.64
C SER A 151 -6.28 -29.98 2.21
N HIS A 152 -5.00 -30.32 2.39
CA HIS A 152 -3.99 -29.37 2.83
C HIS A 152 -3.81 -28.21 1.84
N GLU A 153 -3.81 -28.49 0.53
CA GLU A 153 -3.73 -27.45 -0.50
C GLU A 153 -4.91 -26.48 -0.41
N GLU A 154 -6.12 -27.00 -0.20
CA GLU A 154 -7.31 -26.15 -0.05
C GLU A 154 -7.20 -25.24 1.18
N ARG A 155 -6.71 -25.76 2.32
CA ARG A 155 -6.47 -24.95 3.53
C ARG A 155 -5.52 -23.80 3.25
N GLN A 156 -4.40 -24.08 2.58
CA GLN A 156 -3.39 -23.07 2.28
C GLN A 156 -3.90 -22.01 1.30
N LEU A 157 -4.64 -22.41 0.24
CA LEU A 157 -5.24 -21.46 -0.70
C LEU A 157 -6.32 -20.59 -0.05
N ARG A 158 -7.15 -21.17 0.82
CA ARG A 158 -8.21 -20.45 1.54
C ARG A 158 -7.63 -19.49 2.57
N ALA A 159 -6.66 -19.95 3.35
CA ALA A 159 -5.95 -19.12 4.31
C ALA A 159 -5.24 -17.96 3.61
N ARG A 160 -4.60 -18.18 2.46
CA ARG A 160 -3.99 -17.12 1.65
C ARG A 160 -5.03 -16.07 1.22
N LEU A 161 -6.16 -16.53 0.66
CA LEU A 161 -7.22 -15.65 0.21
C LEU A 161 -7.79 -14.82 1.38
N HIS A 162 -8.01 -15.43 2.54
CA HIS A 162 -8.52 -14.75 3.73
C HIS A 162 -7.49 -13.75 4.28
N THR A 163 -6.21 -14.14 4.36
CA THR A 163 -5.12 -13.23 4.80
C THR A 163 -5.07 -11.97 3.93
N TRP A 164 -5.29 -12.10 2.62
CA TRP A 164 -5.30 -10.96 1.69
C TRP A 164 -6.60 -10.17 1.72
N PHE A 165 -7.74 -10.86 1.91
CA PHE A 165 -9.04 -10.21 2.04
C PHE A 165 -9.05 -9.25 3.24
N GLY A 166 -8.46 -9.68 4.35
CA GLY A 166 -8.47 -8.97 5.63
C GLY A 166 -9.49 -9.58 6.60
N LEU A 167 -9.79 -8.83 7.67
CA LEU A 167 -10.76 -9.26 8.67
C LEU A 167 -12.19 -9.26 8.11
N THR A 168 -12.98 -10.20 8.61
CA THR A 168 -14.44 -10.26 8.45
C THR A 168 -15.11 -10.10 9.82
N ASP A 169 -16.41 -9.83 9.85
CA ASP A 169 -17.20 -9.81 11.08
C ASP A 169 -17.06 -11.11 11.89
N ARG A 170 -16.93 -12.24 11.19
CA ARG A 170 -16.79 -13.58 11.79
C ARG A 170 -15.46 -13.75 12.54
N ASP A 171 -14.42 -13.01 12.13
CA ASP A 171 -13.12 -13.04 12.79
C ASP A 171 -13.13 -12.29 14.13
N GLY A 172 -14.19 -11.52 14.43
CA GLY A 172 -14.37 -10.80 15.69
C GLY A 172 -14.94 -11.67 16.81
N LEU A 173 -15.39 -12.88 16.49
CA LEU A 173 -15.90 -13.82 17.48
C LEU A 173 -14.78 -14.21 18.46
N ALA A 174 -15.09 -14.18 19.76
CA ALA A 174 -14.12 -14.48 20.83
C ALA A 174 -13.37 -15.81 20.61
N ALA A 175 -14.07 -16.85 20.15
CA ALA A 175 -13.45 -18.15 19.85
C ALA A 175 -12.40 -18.07 18.73
N LYS A 176 -12.64 -17.27 17.68
CA LYS A 176 -11.69 -17.08 16.56
C LYS A 176 -10.48 -16.27 17.00
N ARG A 177 -10.69 -15.26 17.85
CA ARG A 177 -9.59 -14.48 18.46
C ARG A 177 -8.70 -15.37 19.32
N ILE A 178 -9.29 -16.16 20.22
CA ILE A 178 -8.57 -17.12 21.07
C ILE A 178 -7.78 -18.10 20.21
N ASP A 179 -8.38 -18.68 19.18
CA ASP A 179 -7.73 -19.63 18.28
C ASP A 179 -6.50 -19.03 17.56
N SER A 180 -6.62 -17.80 17.03
CA SER A 180 -5.49 -17.12 16.38
C SER A 180 -4.37 -16.80 17.37
N ARG A 181 -4.69 -16.27 18.56
CA ARG A 181 -3.69 -15.97 19.60
C ARG A 181 -3.00 -17.23 20.10
N ALA A 182 -3.77 -18.28 20.39
CA ALA A 182 -3.25 -19.57 20.82
C ALA A 182 -2.27 -20.17 19.82
N TYR A 183 -2.54 -20.01 18.52
CA TYR A 183 -1.62 -20.44 17.47
C TYR A 183 -0.34 -19.58 17.44
N VAL A 184 -0.48 -18.24 17.42
CA VAL A 184 0.67 -17.31 17.28
C VAL A 184 1.62 -17.37 18.48
N TYR A 185 1.09 -17.52 19.70
CA TYR A 185 1.93 -17.57 20.90
C TYR A 185 2.37 -18.98 21.29
N SER A 186 2.00 -20.01 20.51
CA SER A 186 2.51 -21.36 20.68
C SER A 186 3.91 -21.47 20.07
N GLN A 187 4.93 -21.59 20.93
CA GLN A 187 6.32 -21.79 20.53
C GLN A 187 6.52 -23.09 19.73
N ARG A 188 5.58 -24.04 19.82
CA ARG A 188 5.60 -25.29 19.05
C ARG A 188 5.58 -25.04 17.54
N ASN A 189 5.03 -23.90 17.10
CA ASN A 189 4.92 -23.50 15.70
C ASN A 189 6.19 -22.84 15.13
N TYR A 190 7.24 -22.66 15.95
CA TYR A 190 8.45 -21.93 15.58
C TYR A 190 9.69 -22.79 15.84
N ARG A 191 10.25 -23.34 14.77
CA ARG A 191 11.35 -24.31 14.80
C ARG A 191 12.44 -23.89 13.83
N SER A 192 13.63 -24.46 14.02
CA SER A 192 14.72 -24.29 13.04
C SER A 192 14.30 -24.71 11.63
N LEU A 193 13.45 -25.73 11.52
CA LEU A 193 12.97 -26.27 10.25
C LEU A 193 12.11 -25.28 9.45
N ASN A 194 11.38 -24.38 10.11
CA ASN A 194 10.69 -23.27 9.46
C ASN A 194 11.36 -21.91 9.76
N SER A 195 12.67 -21.87 10.00
CA SER A 195 13.41 -20.64 10.30
C SER A 195 12.80 -19.78 11.42
N PHE A 196 12.00 -20.36 12.32
CA PHE A 196 11.23 -19.63 13.33
C PHE A 196 10.30 -18.55 12.74
N GLY A 197 9.79 -18.77 11.52
CA GLY A 197 8.91 -17.87 10.79
C GLY A 197 7.66 -18.57 10.24
N PRO A 198 6.84 -17.86 9.46
CA PRO A 198 5.58 -18.37 8.92
C PRO A 198 5.76 -19.28 7.70
N TYR A 199 6.71 -20.22 7.79
CA TYR A 199 6.99 -21.20 6.74
C TYR A 199 6.53 -22.60 7.16
N ALA A 200 6.43 -23.51 6.18
CA ALA A 200 6.10 -24.90 6.43
C ALA A 200 7.15 -25.57 7.35
N LEU A 201 6.66 -26.38 8.30
CA LEU A 201 7.47 -27.13 9.28
C LEU A 201 8.13 -28.38 8.66
N ASP A 202 8.49 -28.35 7.38
CA ASP A 202 9.10 -29.45 6.64
C ASP A 202 10.47 -29.10 6.04
N GLY A 203 10.93 -27.85 6.20
CA GLY A 203 12.21 -27.38 5.68
C GLY A 203 12.18 -26.95 4.22
N SER A 204 11.00 -26.99 3.59
CA SER A 204 10.84 -26.59 2.18
C SER A 204 11.04 -25.09 1.95
N GLY A 205 10.83 -24.26 2.99
CA GLY A 205 10.83 -22.81 2.87
C GLY A 205 9.58 -22.24 2.18
N LEU A 206 8.57 -23.08 1.92
CA LEU A 206 7.26 -22.66 1.42
C LEU A 206 6.51 -21.89 2.50
N VAL A 207 5.70 -20.91 2.11
CA VAL A 207 4.89 -20.13 3.05
C VAL A 207 3.78 -21.00 3.63
N ASN A 208 3.61 -20.96 4.96
CA ASN A 208 2.45 -21.54 5.63
C ASN A 208 1.37 -20.46 5.77
N TRP A 209 0.41 -20.47 4.86
CA TRP A 209 -0.66 -19.47 4.82
C TRP A 209 -1.64 -19.59 5.98
N GLU A 210 -1.79 -20.77 6.60
CA GLU A 210 -2.55 -20.91 7.85
C GLU A 210 -1.86 -20.13 8.98
N HIS A 211 -0.52 -20.17 9.04
CA HIS A 211 0.27 -19.36 9.98
C HIS A 211 0.14 -17.86 9.68
N MET A 212 0.30 -17.47 8.41
CA MET A 212 0.13 -16.07 7.98
C MET A 212 -1.25 -15.53 8.34
N GLN A 213 -2.31 -16.32 8.14
CA GLN A 213 -3.67 -15.94 8.52
C GLN A 213 -3.80 -15.68 10.02
N LYS A 214 -3.22 -16.55 10.87
CA LYS A 214 -3.26 -16.34 12.32
C LYS A 214 -2.50 -15.08 12.74
N LEU A 215 -1.34 -14.83 12.14
CA LEU A 215 -0.59 -13.59 12.36
C LEU A 215 -1.41 -12.36 11.94
N ALA A 216 -2.05 -12.41 10.78
CA ALA A 216 -2.89 -11.32 10.28
C ALA A 216 -4.07 -11.05 11.21
N HIS A 217 -4.74 -12.10 11.70
CA HIS A 217 -5.88 -11.95 12.59
C HIS A 217 -5.48 -11.34 13.94
N VAL A 218 -4.38 -11.81 14.54
CA VAL A 218 -3.87 -11.22 15.80
C VAL A 218 -3.51 -9.77 15.59
N PHE A 219 -2.74 -9.48 14.54
CA PHE A 219 -2.20 -8.15 14.32
C PHE A 219 -3.30 -7.14 13.92
N ALA A 220 -4.15 -7.47 12.94
CA ALA A 220 -5.21 -6.59 12.48
C ALA A 220 -6.25 -6.28 13.57
N ARG A 221 -6.52 -7.22 14.49
CA ARG A 221 -7.42 -6.96 15.61
C ARG A 221 -6.84 -5.94 16.59
N ASN A 222 -5.55 -6.02 16.91
CA ASN A 222 -4.90 -5.02 17.76
C ASN A 222 -4.85 -3.64 17.07
N LEU A 223 -4.76 -3.59 15.74
CA LEU A 223 -4.81 -2.33 14.99
C LEU A 223 -6.20 -1.70 15.06
N VAL A 224 -7.27 -2.46 14.79
CA VAL A 224 -8.66 -1.97 14.81
C VAL A 224 -9.09 -1.54 16.21
N GLU A 225 -8.81 -2.33 17.25
CA GLU A 225 -9.18 -1.97 18.63
C GLU A 225 -8.55 -0.66 19.09
N ARG A 226 -7.35 -0.37 18.62
CA ARG A 226 -6.67 0.89 18.90
C ARG A 226 -7.32 2.07 18.17
N GLU A 227 -7.70 1.89 16.91
CA GLU A 227 -8.44 2.91 16.14
C GLU A 227 -9.79 3.21 16.81
N GLU A 228 -10.51 2.19 17.27
CA GLU A 228 -11.75 2.34 18.05
C GLU A 228 -11.53 3.10 19.38
N GLU A 229 -10.46 2.82 20.12
CA GLU A 229 -10.10 3.54 21.37
C GLU A 229 -9.71 5.01 21.13
N GLU A 230 -9.01 5.32 20.03
CA GLU A 230 -8.63 6.68 19.64
C GLU A 230 -9.86 7.48 19.13
N GLU A 231 -10.86 6.80 18.56
CA GLU A 231 -12.09 7.40 18.04
C GLU A 231 -13.22 7.55 19.07
N GLU A 232 -13.25 6.88 20.22
CA GLU A 232 -14.25 7.18 21.28
C GLU A 232 -14.16 8.63 21.82
N GLU A 233 -13.14 9.41 21.44
CA GLU A 233 -13.06 10.87 21.62
C GLU A 233 -13.74 11.70 20.50
N GLY A 234 -14.33 11.06 19.46
CA GLY A 234 -15.01 11.65 18.29
C GLY A 234 -16.22 10.81 17.79
N GLU A 235 -17.26 11.48 17.26
CA GLU A 235 -18.52 10.83 16.87
C GLU A 235 -18.52 10.26 15.43
N GLU A 236 -17.79 9.19 15.09
CA GLU A 236 -18.02 8.43 13.83
C GLU A 236 -17.89 6.89 14.03
N GLU A 237 -18.71 6.11 13.33
CA GLU A 237 -18.69 4.62 13.36
C GLU A 237 -17.52 4.10 12.50
N VAL A 238 -16.61 3.31 13.09
CA VAL A 238 -15.54 2.61 12.35
C VAL A 238 -16.15 1.64 11.34
N ALA A 239 -15.99 1.94 10.05
CA ALA A 239 -16.10 0.91 9.02
C ALA A 239 -14.79 0.10 9.01
N PHE A 240 -14.88 -1.24 9.09
CA PHE A 240 -13.74 -2.17 8.90
C PHE A 240 -12.94 -1.92 7.59
N GLU A 241 -13.41 -1.03 6.71
CA GLU A 241 -12.83 -0.63 5.43
C GLU A 241 -11.54 0.22 5.53
N VAL A 242 -11.15 0.72 6.70
CA VAL A 242 -9.94 1.59 6.86
C VAL A 242 -8.70 0.83 7.36
N CYS A 243 -8.80 -0.46 7.69
CA CYS A 243 -7.64 -1.24 8.08
C CYS A 243 -6.67 -1.45 6.89
N SER A 244 -5.41 -1.01 7.05
CA SER A 244 -4.36 -1.15 6.03
C SER A 244 -4.04 -2.61 5.65
N LEU A 245 -4.53 -3.57 6.44
CA LEU A 245 -4.32 -5.01 6.29
C LEU A 245 -5.49 -5.68 5.55
N SER A 246 -5.90 -5.07 4.44
CA SER A 246 -7.03 -5.51 3.63
C SER A 246 -6.72 -5.53 2.14
N LEU A 247 -7.64 -6.12 1.37
CA LEU A 247 -7.49 -6.32 -0.07
C LEU A 247 -7.19 -5.01 -0.84
N ALA A 248 -7.72 -3.88 -0.37
CA ALA A 248 -7.55 -2.56 -0.98
C ALA A 248 -6.08 -2.09 -1.03
N PHE A 249 -5.23 -2.64 -0.15
CA PHE A 249 -3.82 -2.30 -0.05
C PHE A 249 -2.91 -3.28 -0.79
N CYS A 250 -3.47 -4.36 -1.36
CA CYS A 250 -2.70 -5.39 -2.06
C CYS A 250 -2.26 -5.01 -3.49
N GLN A 251 -2.77 -3.92 -4.08
CA GLN A 251 -2.38 -3.49 -5.42
C GLN A 251 -0.87 -3.18 -5.51
N ALA A 252 -0.25 -3.60 -6.62
CA ALA A 252 1.14 -3.26 -6.89
C ALA A 252 1.30 -1.76 -7.12
N VAL A 253 2.39 -1.17 -6.64
CA VAL A 253 2.75 0.22 -6.96
C VAL A 253 3.97 0.19 -7.89
N ILE A 254 3.76 0.49 -9.17
CA ILE A 254 4.79 0.45 -10.20
C ILE A 254 4.77 1.79 -10.97
N PRO A 255 5.73 2.68 -10.67
CA PRO A 255 5.88 3.94 -11.39
C PRO A 255 5.96 3.78 -12.91
N PRO A 256 5.34 4.67 -13.70
CA PRO A 256 5.42 4.62 -15.15
C PRO A 256 6.87 4.58 -15.65
N GLY A 257 7.19 3.58 -16.48
CA GLY A 257 8.53 3.40 -17.05
C GLY A 257 9.52 2.63 -16.16
N LEU A 258 9.12 2.23 -14.95
CA LEU A 258 9.94 1.36 -14.11
C LEU A 258 9.91 -0.08 -14.62
N ASP A 259 11.09 -0.62 -14.95
CA ASP A 259 11.27 -2.02 -15.35
C ASP A 259 11.80 -2.82 -14.16
N LEU A 260 10.91 -3.59 -13.52
CA LEU A 260 11.26 -4.40 -12.34
C LEU A 260 12.28 -5.51 -12.64
N ASP A 261 12.48 -5.91 -13.89
CA ASP A 261 13.50 -6.89 -14.26
C ASP A 261 14.92 -6.30 -14.27
N ARG A 262 15.02 -4.96 -14.22
CA ARG A 262 16.29 -4.21 -14.23
C ARG A 262 16.50 -3.37 -12.97
N GLU A 263 15.46 -3.15 -12.20
CA GLU A 263 15.52 -2.40 -10.95
C GLU A 263 16.23 -3.22 -9.86
N SER A 264 17.19 -2.59 -9.17
CA SER A 264 17.90 -3.24 -8.06
C SER A 264 16.99 -3.37 -6.84
N ASP A 265 16.21 -2.33 -6.54
CA ASP A 265 15.17 -2.36 -5.51
C ASP A 265 13.79 -2.75 -6.08
N TRP A 266 13.74 -3.93 -6.68
CA TRP A 266 12.54 -4.47 -7.32
C TRP A 266 11.38 -4.65 -6.32
N ALA A 267 11.68 -4.90 -5.04
CA ALA A 267 10.67 -5.11 -3.99
C ALA A 267 10.20 -3.80 -3.33
N GLY A 268 10.89 -2.67 -3.56
CA GLY A 268 10.56 -1.37 -2.96
C GLY A 268 10.91 -1.30 -1.48
N VAL A 269 12.08 -1.85 -1.12
CA VAL A 269 12.65 -1.95 0.22
C VAL A 269 13.06 -0.59 0.77
N GLU A 270 13.65 0.27 -0.06
CA GLU A 270 14.15 1.56 0.39
C GLU A 270 12.99 2.53 0.69
N GLY A 271 13.05 3.16 1.86
CA GLY A 271 12.05 4.15 2.28
C GLY A 271 11.81 4.18 3.79
N LEU A 272 10.82 4.97 4.20
CA LEU A 272 10.36 4.97 5.59
C LEU A 272 9.37 3.84 5.82
N TRP A 273 9.60 3.08 6.88
CA TRP A 273 8.75 2.00 7.35
C TRP A 273 8.29 2.28 8.77
N ARG A 274 7.03 1.97 9.06
CA ARG A 274 6.52 1.77 10.42
C ARG A 274 6.55 0.28 10.71
N ILE A 275 7.37 -0.13 11.68
CA ILE A 275 7.36 -1.48 12.24
C ILE A 275 6.53 -1.47 13.49
N SER A 276 5.52 -2.31 13.50
CA SER A 276 4.62 -2.52 14.61
C SER A 276 4.70 -3.97 15.06
N TYR A 277 4.57 -4.21 16.35
CA TYR A 277 4.67 -5.55 16.91
C TYR A 277 3.68 -5.75 18.06
N CYS A 278 3.15 -6.97 18.13
CA CYS A 278 2.28 -7.45 19.19
C CYS A 278 3.07 -8.41 20.09
N PHE A 279 2.86 -8.32 21.40
CA PHE A 279 3.32 -9.35 22.33
C PHE A 279 2.37 -9.55 23.51
N MET A 280 2.38 -10.78 24.00
CA MET A 280 1.75 -11.18 25.25
C MET A 280 2.71 -10.94 26.43
N ASP A 281 2.16 -10.77 27.64
CA ASP A 281 2.99 -10.78 28.85
C ASP A 281 3.87 -12.03 28.91
N HIS A 282 5.15 -11.83 29.20
CA HIS A 282 6.15 -12.91 29.14
C HIS A 282 5.85 -14.04 30.14
N ARG A 283 5.28 -13.74 31.31
CA ARG A 283 4.94 -14.77 32.29
C ARG A 283 3.75 -15.59 31.82
N GLU A 284 2.74 -14.95 31.25
CA GLU A 284 1.58 -15.65 30.65
C GLU A 284 2.03 -16.54 29.49
N LEU A 285 2.94 -16.06 28.65
CA LEU A 285 3.52 -16.83 27.55
C LEU A 285 4.23 -18.10 28.05
N LEU A 286 5.03 -17.99 29.12
CA LEU A 286 5.72 -19.13 29.71
C LEU A 286 4.77 -20.14 30.36
N ILE A 287 3.69 -19.65 31.00
CA ILE A 287 2.64 -20.50 31.57
C ILE A 287 1.91 -21.26 30.44
N TYR A 288 1.54 -20.56 29.38
CA TYR A 288 0.82 -21.14 28.24
C TYR A 288 1.63 -22.25 27.56
N ASN A 289 2.93 -22.01 27.33
CA ASN A 289 3.77 -22.95 26.59
C ASN A 289 4.27 -24.13 27.43
N ASP A 290 4.12 -24.10 28.77
CA ASP A 290 4.65 -25.06 29.76
C ASP A 290 5.70 -26.01 29.18
N LEU A 291 6.96 -25.59 29.23
CA LEU A 291 8.08 -26.32 28.61
C LEU A 291 8.27 -27.75 29.15
N ASN A 292 7.60 -28.13 30.24
CA ASN A 292 7.62 -29.49 30.77
C ASN A 292 6.51 -30.37 30.19
N SER A 293 5.50 -29.78 29.54
CA SER A 293 4.37 -30.47 28.94
C SER A 293 4.81 -31.17 27.63
N PRO A 294 4.47 -32.45 27.45
CA PRO A 294 4.73 -33.16 26.19
C PRO A 294 4.10 -32.48 24.98
N GLU A 295 4.76 -32.53 23.82
CA GLU A 295 4.31 -31.85 22.60
C GLU A 295 3.00 -32.41 22.02
N ASP A 296 2.65 -33.65 22.35
CA ASP A 296 1.42 -34.31 21.94
C ASP A 296 0.20 -33.91 22.80
N VAL A 297 0.42 -33.27 23.94
CA VAL A 297 -0.65 -32.77 24.81
C VAL A 297 -1.08 -31.38 24.32
N PRO A 298 -2.35 -31.15 23.96
CA PRO A 298 -2.84 -29.82 23.56
C PRO A 298 -2.61 -28.77 24.65
N LEU A 299 -2.25 -27.55 24.25
CA LEU A 299 -2.11 -26.42 25.16
C LEU A 299 -3.48 -25.91 25.61
N ASP A 300 -3.56 -25.34 26.81
CA ASP A 300 -4.80 -24.76 27.34
C ASP A 300 -5.00 -23.34 26.81
N HIS A 301 -6.02 -23.17 25.96
CA HIS A 301 -6.33 -21.89 25.34
C HIS A 301 -7.09 -20.92 26.27
N ALA A 302 -7.56 -21.38 27.44
CA ALA A 302 -8.37 -20.56 28.36
C ALA A 302 -7.62 -19.31 28.86
N ILE A 303 -6.29 -19.33 28.88
CA ILE A 303 -5.46 -18.16 29.25
C ILE A 303 -5.75 -16.94 28.36
N PHE A 304 -6.16 -17.15 27.10
CA PHE A 304 -6.45 -16.06 26.15
C PHE A 304 -7.82 -15.42 26.35
N GLU A 305 -8.65 -15.91 27.29
CA GLU A 305 -9.89 -15.23 27.68
C GLU A 305 -9.59 -13.90 28.39
N ASP A 306 -8.54 -13.85 29.23
CA ASP A 306 -8.17 -12.68 30.03
C ASP A 306 -6.82 -12.05 29.64
N ALA A 307 -5.96 -12.79 28.93
CA ALA A 307 -4.61 -12.32 28.61
C ALA A 307 -4.65 -11.03 27.78
N LYS A 308 -3.75 -10.11 28.09
CA LYS A 308 -3.60 -8.84 27.37
C LYS A 308 -2.47 -8.91 26.36
N GLU A 309 -2.68 -8.27 25.21
CA GLU A 309 -1.64 -8.03 24.21
C GLU A 309 -1.21 -6.58 24.29
N THR A 310 0.08 -6.34 24.10
CA THR A 310 0.63 -5.00 23.95
C THR A 310 0.98 -4.79 22.49
N PHE A 311 0.59 -3.63 21.97
CA PHE A 311 0.90 -3.18 20.62
C PHE A 311 1.83 -1.96 20.70
N SER A 312 2.93 -1.97 19.96
CA SER A 312 3.84 -0.83 19.86
C SER A 312 4.35 -0.67 18.44
N SER A 313 4.68 0.57 18.07
CA SER A 313 5.17 0.93 16.74
C SER A 313 6.42 1.78 16.82
N ILE A 314 7.30 1.62 15.84
CA ILE A 314 8.51 2.41 15.64
C ILE A 314 8.65 2.77 14.17
N ASN A 315 9.20 3.95 13.90
CA ASN A 315 9.50 4.39 12.54
C ASN A 315 10.99 4.25 12.28
N LEU A 316 11.34 3.73 11.12
CA LEU A 316 12.72 3.56 10.71
C LEU A 316 12.87 3.83 9.22
N PHE A 317 14.01 4.40 8.85
CA PHE A 317 14.34 4.57 7.44
C PHE A 317 15.22 3.40 7.01
N ILE A 318 14.73 2.60 6.05
CA ILE A 318 15.46 1.48 5.47
C ILE A 318 16.20 1.96 4.22
N ARG A 319 17.48 1.61 4.13
CA ARG A 319 18.37 1.85 2.99
C ARG A 319 18.86 0.54 2.43
N VAL A 320 18.86 0.43 1.10
CA VAL A 320 19.48 -0.70 0.42
C VAL A 320 21.00 -0.54 0.46
N ILE A 321 21.71 -1.56 0.95
CA ILE A 321 23.17 -1.54 1.06
C ILE A 321 23.81 -2.14 -0.19
N ASN A 322 23.31 -3.30 -0.60
CA ASN A 322 23.76 -3.99 -1.80
C ASN A 322 22.71 -4.99 -2.29
N VAL A 323 22.95 -5.52 -3.49
CA VAL A 323 22.18 -6.63 -4.06
C VAL A 323 23.10 -7.80 -4.38
N GLU A 324 22.65 -9.00 -4.10
CA GLU A 324 23.32 -10.27 -4.38
C GLU A 324 22.54 -11.03 -5.47
N GLN A 325 23.25 -11.53 -6.48
CA GLN A 325 22.61 -12.28 -7.54
C GLN A 325 21.98 -13.57 -6.99
N ASP A 326 20.70 -13.78 -7.27
CA ASP A 326 20.00 -15.02 -6.98
C ASP A 326 20.00 -15.91 -8.25
N PRO A 327 20.64 -17.09 -8.23
CA PRO A 327 20.67 -18.00 -9.37
C PRO A 327 19.28 -18.56 -9.73
N ASP A 328 18.42 -18.76 -8.73
CA ASP A 328 17.08 -19.32 -8.92
C ASP A 328 16.12 -18.25 -9.43
N HIS A 329 16.41 -16.97 -9.13
CA HIS A 329 15.63 -15.82 -9.57
C HIS A 329 16.49 -14.71 -10.21
N PRO A 330 16.95 -14.88 -11.47
CA PRO A 330 17.93 -13.98 -12.08
C PRO A 330 17.52 -12.50 -12.18
N THR A 331 16.22 -12.22 -12.30
CA THR A 331 15.67 -10.86 -12.39
C THR A 331 15.22 -10.30 -11.04
N ARG A 332 15.41 -11.05 -9.95
CA ARG A 332 14.98 -10.69 -8.59
C ARG A 332 16.12 -10.99 -7.61
N PRO A 333 17.23 -10.23 -7.68
CA PRO A 333 18.37 -10.44 -6.79
C PRO A 333 17.96 -10.27 -5.33
N LYS A 334 18.69 -10.92 -4.42
CA LYS A 334 18.52 -10.72 -2.99
C LYS A 334 18.98 -9.30 -2.63
N ILE A 335 18.12 -8.54 -1.97
CA ILE A 335 18.37 -7.16 -1.55
C ILE A 335 18.82 -7.20 -0.09
N ASN A 336 20.00 -6.67 0.25
CA ASN A 336 20.42 -6.51 1.65
C ASN A 336 20.23 -5.05 2.06
N TYR A 337 19.72 -4.82 3.27
CA TYR A 337 19.36 -3.49 3.75
C TYR A 337 19.77 -3.25 5.21
N VAL A 338 19.86 -1.97 5.57
CA VAL A 338 20.00 -1.48 6.94
C VAL A 338 18.88 -0.50 7.22
N GLY A 339 18.33 -0.55 8.43
CA GLY A 339 17.42 0.47 8.93
C GLY A 339 17.97 1.11 10.19
N GLU A 340 17.81 2.42 10.29
CA GLU A 340 18.29 3.21 11.44
C GLU A 340 17.13 3.97 12.10
N MET A 341 17.15 4.02 13.43
CA MET A 341 16.20 4.75 14.26
C MET A 341 16.97 5.69 15.21
N ASP A 342 17.00 6.98 14.91
CA ASP A 342 17.57 8.08 15.72
C ASP A 342 18.90 7.76 16.46
N GLY A 343 19.78 6.96 15.82
CA GLY A 343 21.11 6.60 16.31
C GLY A 343 21.20 5.51 17.39
N ASN A 344 20.09 5.03 17.97
CA ASN A 344 20.13 4.10 19.11
C ASN A 344 19.80 2.64 18.77
N PHE A 345 18.99 2.41 17.73
CA PHE A 345 18.54 1.08 17.32
C PHE A 345 18.75 0.90 15.82
N SER A 346 19.33 -0.23 15.43
CA SER A 346 19.54 -0.56 14.03
C SER A 346 19.00 -1.94 13.70
N ILE A 347 18.50 -2.06 12.48
CA ILE A 347 18.10 -3.33 11.88
C ILE A 347 18.99 -3.62 10.68
N VAL A 348 19.35 -4.89 10.49
CA VAL A 348 20.06 -5.35 9.29
C VAL A 348 19.32 -6.57 8.78
N GLY A 349 19.06 -6.61 7.48
CA GLY A 349 18.20 -7.63 6.92
C GLY A 349 18.40 -7.87 5.44
N TYR A 350 17.57 -8.75 4.90
CA TYR A 350 17.51 -9.01 3.48
C TYR A 350 16.09 -9.31 3.00
N VAL A 351 15.88 -9.08 1.70
CA VAL A 351 14.68 -9.45 0.96
C VAL A 351 15.06 -10.38 -0.18
N LYS A 352 14.33 -11.49 -0.34
CA LYS A 352 14.51 -12.43 -1.46
C LYS A 352 13.22 -13.17 -1.77
N LEU A 353 13.19 -13.94 -2.86
CA LEU A 353 12.07 -14.84 -3.15
C LEU A 353 12.19 -16.17 -2.41
N THR A 354 11.04 -16.73 -2.04
CA THR A 354 10.90 -18.12 -1.60
C THR A 354 10.80 -19.07 -2.81
N PRO A 355 10.93 -20.39 -2.63
CA PRO A 355 10.77 -21.36 -3.72
C PRO A 355 9.40 -21.31 -4.44
N ASP A 356 8.36 -20.81 -3.76
CA ASP A 356 7.02 -20.55 -4.32
C ASP A 356 6.79 -19.08 -4.72
N ASN A 357 7.88 -18.35 -4.99
CA ASN A 357 7.88 -16.97 -5.49
C ASN A 357 7.12 -15.98 -4.58
N GLN A 358 7.14 -16.16 -3.26
CA GLN A 358 6.67 -15.15 -2.30
C GLN A 358 7.85 -14.27 -1.87
N ILE A 359 7.60 -13.00 -1.58
CA ILE A 359 8.65 -12.04 -1.18
C ILE A 359 8.92 -12.20 0.32
N ARG A 360 10.05 -12.81 0.67
CA ARG A 360 10.50 -13.06 2.03
C ARG A 360 11.37 -11.92 2.54
N TRP A 361 11.11 -11.52 3.78
CA TRP A 361 11.88 -10.57 4.55
C TRP A 361 12.48 -11.24 5.77
N HIS A 362 13.74 -10.90 6.03
CA HIS A 362 14.45 -11.30 7.24
C HIS A 362 15.14 -10.08 7.82
N PHE A 363 15.10 -9.90 9.13
CA PHE A 363 15.93 -8.92 9.81
C PHE A 363 16.46 -9.44 11.14
N VAL A 364 17.57 -8.85 11.56
CA VAL A 364 18.05 -8.86 12.95
C VAL A 364 18.13 -7.41 13.44
N ALA A 365 17.86 -7.20 14.72
CA ALA A 365 17.81 -5.87 15.31
C ALA A 365 18.46 -5.82 16.69
N GLY A 366 19.07 -4.69 17.04
CA GLY A 366 19.74 -4.51 18.32
C GLY A 366 20.17 -3.07 18.60
N ASN A 367 20.76 -2.85 19.77
CA ASN A 367 21.26 -1.54 20.16
C ASN A 367 22.62 -1.26 19.52
N GLY A 368 22.72 -0.12 18.83
CA GLY A 368 23.90 0.28 18.06
C GLY A 368 25.19 0.33 18.91
N ASP A 369 25.09 0.71 20.18
CA ASP A 369 26.23 0.91 21.08
C ASP A 369 26.94 -0.39 21.54
N GLN A 370 26.25 -1.54 21.48
CA GLN A 370 26.80 -2.83 21.94
C GLN A 370 27.10 -3.82 20.81
N GLY A 371 26.75 -3.48 19.56
CA GLY A 371 27.01 -4.32 18.38
C GLY A 371 26.38 -5.71 18.42
N ARG A 372 25.44 -5.97 19.34
CA ARG A 372 24.81 -7.28 19.54
C ARG A 372 23.34 -7.21 19.10
N ALA A 373 23.01 -7.97 18.06
CA ALA A 373 21.62 -8.20 17.68
C ALA A 373 20.92 -9.05 18.74
N VAL A 374 19.79 -8.55 19.23
CA VAL A 374 18.96 -9.20 20.25
C VAL A 374 17.72 -9.79 19.62
N TRP A 375 17.12 -9.10 18.66
CA TRP A 375 15.85 -9.47 18.04
C TRP A 375 16.06 -9.96 16.61
N CYS A 376 15.16 -10.79 16.12
CA CYS A 376 15.07 -11.13 14.71
C CYS A 376 13.62 -11.33 14.29
N GLY A 377 13.36 -11.22 12.99
CA GLY A 377 12.04 -11.46 12.42
C GLY A 377 12.11 -12.11 11.04
N GLU A 378 11.05 -12.85 10.76
CA GLU A 378 10.79 -13.52 9.48
C GLU A 378 9.39 -13.15 9.01
N ALA A 379 9.27 -12.71 7.76
CA ALA A 379 8.03 -12.12 7.27
C ALA A 379 7.86 -12.26 5.76
N ILE A 380 6.63 -12.08 5.28
CA ILE A 380 6.23 -12.14 3.87
C ILE A 380 5.59 -10.82 3.47
N SER A 381 5.95 -10.29 2.28
CA SER A 381 5.19 -9.17 1.70
C SER A 381 3.80 -9.61 1.34
N MET A 382 2.84 -8.81 1.76
CA MET A 382 1.43 -9.03 1.54
C MET A 382 0.98 -8.30 0.27
N GLY A 383 0.02 -8.86 -0.45
CA GLY A 383 -0.36 -8.35 -1.77
C GLY A 383 0.77 -8.41 -2.80
N ASN A 384 0.58 -7.72 -3.93
CA ASN A 384 1.55 -7.75 -5.03
C ASN A 384 2.87 -7.03 -4.68
N VAL A 385 3.87 -7.18 -5.55
CA VAL A 385 5.15 -6.49 -5.41
C VAL A 385 4.94 -4.98 -5.18
N ARG A 386 5.67 -4.42 -4.22
CA ARG A 386 5.58 -2.99 -3.83
C ARG A 386 4.17 -2.56 -3.37
N SER A 387 3.34 -3.48 -2.89
CA SER A 387 2.03 -3.11 -2.36
C SER A 387 2.14 -2.20 -1.14
N ARG A 388 1.04 -1.49 -0.85
CA ARG A 388 0.93 -0.63 0.33
C ARG A 388 0.61 -1.41 1.61
N TYR A 389 0.18 -2.67 1.48
CA TYR A 389 -0.11 -3.54 2.63
C TYR A 389 1.14 -3.74 3.49
N GLY A 390 2.32 -3.82 2.85
CA GLY A 390 3.60 -3.99 3.55
C GLY A 390 3.93 -5.45 3.84
N VAL A 391 4.49 -5.72 5.02
CA VAL A 391 5.13 -7.02 5.34
C VAL A 391 4.63 -7.55 6.67
N LEU A 392 4.15 -8.79 6.71
CA LEU A 392 3.61 -9.41 7.90
C LEU A 392 4.40 -10.67 8.28
N GLY A 393 4.66 -10.87 9.56
CA GLY A 393 5.48 -11.98 10.01
C GLY A 393 5.49 -12.21 11.52
N ALA A 394 6.51 -12.96 11.95
CA ALA A 394 6.74 -13.27 13.35
C ALA A 394 8.15 -12.85 13.79
N TRP A 395 8.29 -12.47 15.05
CA TRP A 395 9.55 -12.04 15.64
C TRP A 395 9.87 -12.83 16.91
N SER A 396 11.17 -12.94 17.22
CA SER A 396 11.69 -13.55 18.44
C SER A 396 13.10 -13.00 18.74
N THR A 397 13.86 -13.64 19.63
CA THR A 397 15.28 -13.30 19.82
C THR A 397 16.17 -14.05 18.82
N THR A 398 17.38 -13.54 18.60
CA THR A 398 18.37 -14.15 17.70
C THR A 398 18.86 -15.52 18.15
N LEU A 399 18.66 -15.90 19.41
CA LEU A 399 19.08 -17.20 19.94
C LEU A 399 17.97 -18.25 19.82
N HIS A 400 16.72 -17.83 19.75
CA HIS A 400 15.54 -18.69 19.74
C HIS A 400 15.55 -19.70 20.92
N ASP A 401 15.91 -19.21 22.11
CA ASP A 401 15.84 -19.99 23.33
C ASP A 401 14.37 -20.36 23.63
N PRO A 402 14.09 -21.53 24.23
CA PRO A 402 12.72 -21.95 24.53
C PRO A 402 11.93 -21.00 25.43
N GLN A 403 12.58 -20.05 26.10
CA GLN A 403 11.90 -19.06 26.95
C GLN A 403 11.75 -17.70 26.26
N ASP A 404 12.16 -17.61 24.99
CA ASP A 404 12.12 -16.35 24.27
C ASP A 404 10.67 -15.90 24.02
N PRO A 405 10.45 -14.58 24.05
CA PRO A 405 9.20 -14.03 23.56
C PRO A 405 9.02 -14.35 22.08
N ILE A 406 7.77 -14.47 21.69
CA ILE A 406 7.34 -14.61 20.30
C ILE A 406 6.08 -13.80 20.09
N GLY A 407 5.91 -13.26 18.89
CA GLY A 407 4.72 -12.50 18.55
C GLY A 407 4.60 -12.20 17.08
N ALA A 408 3.45 -11.66 16.70
CA ALA A 408 3.23 -11.10 15.38
C ALA A 408 3.95 -9.75 15.26
N HIS A 409 4.56 -9.49 14.11
CA HIS A 409 4.95 -8.14 13.72
C HIS A 409 4.47 -7.85 12.31
N ASP A 410 4.31 -6.59 12.06
CA ASP A 410 3.91 -6.04 10.78
C ASP A 410 4.79 -4.82 10.52
N CYS A 411 5.43 -4.81 9.36
CA CYS A 411 6.03 -3.63 8.77
C CYS A 411 5.00 -3.06 7.77
N GLY A 412 3.75 -2.87 8.20
CA GLY A 412 2.59 -2.73 7.31
C GLY A 412 2.13 -1.31 7.06
N GLU A 413 2.99 -0.33 7.31
CA GLU A 413 2.85 0.92 6.60
C GLU A 413 4.23 1.34 6.14
N ARG A 414 4.50 1.18 4.85
CA ARG A 414 5.35 2.16 4.19
C ARG A 414 4.61 3.47 4.39
N LEU A 415 4.96 4.20 5.44
CA LEU A 415 4.29 5.43 5.81
C LEU A 415 4.34 6.30 4.58
N LEU A 416 3.17 6.46 3.94
CA LEU A 416 2.96 7.52 2.96
C LEU A 416 3.14 8.90 3.61
N GLN A 417 3.38 8.95 4.93
CA GLN A 417 3.95 10.06 5.64
C GLN A 417 5.46 9.90 5.89
N ARG A 418 6.23 10.49 4.98
CA ARG A 418 7.67 10.87 5.01
C ARG A 418 8.33 10.25 3.81
N LEU A 419 8.22 10.90 2.67
CA LEU A 419 9.10 12.04 2.45
C LEU A 419 8.40 13.25 1.81
N ILE A 420 7.07 13.41 1.90
CA ILE A 420 6.48 14.68 1.48
C ILE A 420 7.05 15.78 2.37
N TYR A 421 8.06 16.49 1.89
CA TYR A 421 8.48 17.72 2.52
C TYR A 421 7.31 18.67 2.41
N ASP A 422 6.71 19.04 3.54
CA ASP A 422 5.69 20.06 3.58
C ASP A 422 6.37 21.42 3.66
N LEU A 423 6.34 22.16 2.55
CA LEU A 423 6.88 23.51 2.46
C LEU A 423 5.81 24.57 2.34
N LEU A 424 5.99 25.64 3.10
CA LEU A 424 5.24 26.87 2.95
C LEU A 424 6.16 28.01 2.50
N ILE A 425 5.96 28.52 1.29
CA ILE A 425 6.66 29.71 0.81
C ILE A 425 5.88 30.95 1.27
N VAL A 426 6.56 31.91 1.92
CA VAL A 426 5.89 33.06 2.53
C VAL A 426 6.43 34.38 2.02
N CYS A 427 5.54 35.24 1.53
CA CYS A 427 5.84 36.64 1.24
C CYS A 427 4.88 37.61 1.97
N LEU A 428 4.85 38.89 1.57
CA LEU A 428 3.95 39.86 2.19
C LEU A 428 2.48 39.61 1.83
N GLY A 429 2.14 39.75 0.55
CA GLY A 429 0.75 39.76 0.08
C GLY A 429 0.26 38.46 -0.59
N ASN A 430 1.11 37.43 -0.71
CA ASN A 430 0.77 36.15 -1.33
C ASN A 430 0.25 36.19 -2.79
N ILE A 431 0.60 37.23 -3.55
CA ILE A 431 0.19 37.35 -4.96
C ILE A 431 1.37 37.37 -5.95
N CYS A 432 2.57 37.79 -5.54
CA CYS A 432 3.73 37.90 -6.44
C CYS A 432 4.77 36.80 -6.22
N ARG A 433 5.55 36.91 -5.13
CA ARG A 433 6.76 36.11 -4.88
C ARG A 433 6.46 34.68 -4.44
N SER A 434 5.57 34.51 -3.47
CA SER A 434 5.33 33.19 -2.88
C SER A 434 4.51 32.26 -3.78
N PRO A 435 3.49 32.70 -4.54
CA PRO A 435 2.84 31.81 -5.52
C PRO A 435 3.80 31.43 -6.65
N MET A 436 4.68 32.35 -7.08
CA MET A 436 5.75 32.03 -8.04
C MET A 436 6.71 31.01 -7.46
N GLY A 437 7.12 31.18 -6.20
CA GLY A 437 8.03 30.27 -5.52
C GLY A 437 7.45 28.87 -5.35
N GLU A 438 6.18 28.77 -4.99
CA GLU A 438 5.43 27.52 -4.89
C GLU A 438 5.39 26.78 -6.23
N ALA A 439 4.94 27.45 -7.28
CA ALA A 439 4.83 26.88 -8.62
C ALA A 439 6.20 26.44 -9.17
N VAL A 440 7.23 27.25 -8.98
CA VAL A 440 8.60 26.95 -9.43
C VAL A 440 9.19 25.79 -8.66
N LEU A 441 9.10 25.76 -7.33
CA LEU A 441 9.67 24.68 -6.53
C LEU A 441 9.01 23.34 -6.87
N ARG A 442 7.68 23.31 -6.97
CA ARG A 442 6.91 22.13 -7.40
C ARG A 442 7.36 21.65 -8.78
N ASN A 443 7.52 22.56 -9.73
CA ASN A 443 7.94 22.21 -11.09
C ASN A 443 9.39 21.70 -11.17
N GLU A 444 10.32 22.30 -10.44
CA GLU A 444 11.71 21.85 -10.41
C GLU A 444 11.86 20.47 -9.73
N ALA A 445 11.05 20.20 -8.69
CA ALA A 445 10.98 18.89 -8.07
C ALA A 445 10.46 17.83 -9.05
N LEU A 446 9.35 18.11 -9.76
CA LEU A 446 8.80 17.23 -10.79
C LEU A 446 9.82 16.91 -11.89
N LYS A 447 10.54 17.92 -12.41
CA LYS A 447 11.60 17.72 -13.41
C LYS A 447 12.74 16.81 -12.92
N ARG A 448 13.01 16.83 -11.62
CA ARG A 448 14.02 15.98 -10.96
C ARG A 448 13.49 14.59 -10.60
N GLY A 449 12.21 14.30 -10.88
CA GLY A 449 11.55 13.05 -10.48
C GLY A 449 11.35 12.94 -8.96
N ILE A 450 11.28 14.07 -8.26
CA ILE A 450 11.01 14.15 -6.82
C ILE A 450 9.51 14.40 -6.68
N THR A 451 8.75 13.34 -6.37
CA THR A 451 7.29 13.44 -6.15
C THR A 451 6.92 13.60 -4.68
N ASP A 452 7.88 13.37 -3.78
CA ASP A 452 7.70 13.49 -2.34
C ASP A 452 7.90 14.95 -1.87
N ILE A 453 7.12 15.89 -2.39
CA ILE A 453 7.17 17.29 -1.92
C ILE A 453 5.80 17.95 -2.08
N HIS A 454 5.29 18.51 -0.99
CA HIS A 454 4.07 19.30 -1.00
C HIS A 454 4.46 20.74 -0.73
N VAL A 455 4.10 21.61 -1.67
CA VAL A 455 4.43 23.03 -1.61
C VAL A 455 3.14 23.82 -1.61
N ASP A 456 2.98 24.70 -0.64
CA ASP A 456 1.92 25.69 -0.56
C ASP A 456 2.56 27.08 -0.39
N SER A 457 1.76 28.15 -0.51
CA SER A 457 2.20 29.51 -0.21
C SER A 457 1.21 30.34 0.56
N ALA A 458 1.74 31.28 1.35
CA ALA A 458 0.94 32.19 2.16
C ALA A 458 1.55 33.60 2.31
N GLY A 459 0.74 34.51 2.83
CA GLY A 459 1.07 35.91 3.07
C GLY A 459 1.15 36.22 4.56
N THR A 460 2.10 37.07 4.95
CA THR A 460 2.13 37.61 6.32
C THR A 460 1.00 38.64 6.55
N ALA A 461 0.52 39.29 5.49
CA ALA A 461 -0.64 40.19 5.52
C ALA A 461 -1.88 39.53 4.90
N SER A 462 -3.06 40.03 5.27
CA SER A 462 -4.36 39.55 4.79
C SER A 462 -4.97 40.38 3.65
N ALA A 463 -4.21 41.31 3.06
CA ALA A 463 -4.76 42.32 2.15
C ALA A 463 -5.33 41.75 0.84
N HIS A 464 -4.86 40.57 0.43
CA HIS A 464 -5.20 39.92 -0.85
C HIS A 464 -5.83 38.54 -0.67
N VAL A 465 -6.39 38.24 0.50
CA VAL A 465 -6.96 36.89 0.73
C VAL A 465 -8.09 36.62 -0.27
N GLY A 466 -7.97 35.53 -1.03
CA GLY A 466 -8.89 35.12 -2.09
C GLY A 466 -8.47 35.56 -3.50
N ASP A 467 -7.55 36.54 -3.62
CA ASP A 467 -7.11 37.06 -4.92
C ASP A 467 -6.26 36.02 -5.69
N ASP A 468 -6.35 36.04 -7.01
CA ASP A 468 -5.45 35.30 -7.89
C ASP A 468 -4.01 35.87 -7.86
N PRO A 469 -3.00 35.10 -8.29
CA PRO A 469 -1.64 35.62 -8.44
C PRO A 469 -1.60 36.83 -9.39
N ASP A 470 -0.65 37.74 -9.15
CA ASP A 470 -0.44 38.91 -10.00
C ASP A 470 -0.28 38.48 -11.47
N GLU A 471 -0.98 39.16 -12.39
CA GLU A 471 -0.97 38.82 -13.83
C GLU A 471 0.46 38.73 -14.40
N ARG A 472 1.40 39.52 -13.87
CA ARG A 472 2.81 39.49 -14.28
C ARG A 472 3.52 38.23 -13.77
N THR A 473 3.17 37.73 -12.58
CA THR A 473 3.62 36.41 -12.10
C THR A 473 3.10 35.31 -13.01
N ILE A 474 1.80 35.31 -13.33
CA ILE A 474 1.18 34.33 -14.25
C ILE A 474 1.87 34.35 -15.61
N THR A 475 2.11 35.56 -16.16
CA THR A 475 2.77 35.76 -17.45
C THR A 475 4.18 35.15 -17.46
N VAL A 476 4.99 35.41 -16.43
CA VAL A 476 6.36 34.89 -16.35
C VAL A 476 6.38 33.37 -16.17
N CYS A 477 5.52 32.81 -15.31
CA CYS A 477 5.39 31.37 -15.12
C CYS A 477 4.95 30.67 -16.42
N SER A 478 3.93 31.19 -17.09
CA SER A 478 3.44 30.64 -18.36
C SER A 478 4.49 30.73 -19.48
N THR A 479 5.30 31.79 -19.54
CA THR A 479 6.39 31.93 -20.53
C THR A 479 7.49 30.88 -20.33
N ASN A 480 7.61 30.30 -19.13
CA ASN A 480 8.60 29.29 -18.80
C ASN A 480 7.99 27.89 -18.60
N ASP A 481 6.78 27.66 -19.10
CA ASP A 481 6.05 26.39 -18.99
C ASP A 481 5.91 25.90 -17.54
N VAL A 482 5.70 26.82 -16.60
CA VAL A 482 5.44 26.53 -15.18
C VAL A 482 3.96 26.74 -14.89
N PRO A 483 3.18 25.67 -14.64
CA PRO A 483 1.79 25.79 -14.25
C PRO A 483 1.67 26.52 -12.90
N ILE A 484 0.78 27.50 -12.82
CA ILE A 484 0.47 28.21 -11.59
C ILE A 484 -1.05 28.32 -11.43
N SER A 485 -1.54 27.85 -10.29
CA SER A 485 -2.93 27.98 -9.86
C SER A 485 -2.89 28.09 -8.34
N HIS A 486 -3.30 29.24 -7.82
CA HIS A 486 -3.23 29.55 -6.40
C HIS A 486 -4.32 30.57 -6.05
N SER A 487 -4.78 30.57 -4.80
CA SER A 487 -5.65 31.63 -4.28
C SER A 487 -5.01 32.14 -3.00
N ALA A 488 -4.81 33.46 -2.94
CA ALA A 488 -4.00 34.05 -1.90
C ALA A 488 -4.61 33.84 -0.51
N ARG A 489 -3.78 33.50 0.48
CA ARG A 489 -4.18 33.25 1.86
C ARG A 489 -3.18 33.82 2.85
N GLN A 490 -3.64 34.10 4.07
CA GLN A 490 -2.76 34.50 5.17
C GLN A 490 -2.19 33.28 5.89
N VAL A 491 -0.96 33.40 6.40
CA VAL A 491 -0.35 32.43 7.33
C VAL A 491 -1.23 32.29 8.57
N ARG A 492 -1.44 31.05 9.02
CA ARG A 492 -2.24 30.68 10.20
C ARG A 492 -1.37 30.04 11.27
N ALA A 493 -1.87 29.97 12.50
CA ALA A 493 -1.15 29.29 13.59
C ALA A 493 -0.85 27.81 13.28
N ARG A 494 -1.81 27.09 12.66
CA ARG A 494 -1.63 25.68 12.27
C ARG A 494 -0.46 25.48 11.29
N ASP A 495 -0.10 26.49 10.51
CA ASP A 495 0.95 26.33 9.50
C ASP A 495 2.30 25.99 10.16
N PHE A 496 2.54 26.46 11.38
CA PHE A 496 3.77 26.16 12.14
C PHE A 496 3.83 24.73 12.68
N SER A 497 2.67 24.07 12.82
CA SER A 497 2.56 22.66 13.23
C SER A 497 2.39 21.71 12.05
N SER A 498 1.87 22.18 10.91
CA SER A 498 1.61 21.36 9.73
C SER A 498 2.84 21.22 8.82
N PHE A 499 3.58 22.31 8.58
CA PHE A 499 4.70 22.31 7.62
C PHE A 499 6.04 21.92 8.26
N ASP A 500 6.92 21.29 7.49
CA ASP A 500 8.32 20.99 7.88
C ASP A 500 9.21 22.23 7.70
N TYR A 501 8.97 23.00 6.63
CA TYR A 501 9.74 24.22 6.34
C TYR A 501 8.82 25.39 6.04
N ILE A 502 9.11 26.54 6.66
CA ILE A 502 8.48 27.82 6.28
C ILE A 502 9.58 28.74 5.76
N LEU A 503 9.55 29.00 4.46
CA LEU A 503 10.61 29.72 3.75
C LEU A 503 10.17 31.15 3.44
N ALA A 504 10.76 32.10 4.17
CA ALA A 504 10.47 33.53 4.02
C ALA A 504 11.18 34.11 2.79
N ALA A 505 10.45 34.85 1.95
CA ALA A 505 11.01 35.49 0.76
C ALA A 505 12.04 36.60 1.10
N ASP A 506 11.82 37.34 2.19
CA ASP A 506 12.73 38.39 2.67
C ASP A 506 12.84 38.44 4.21
N ALA A 507 13.76 39.27 4.70
CA ALA A 507 14.01 39.42 6.14
C ALA A 507 12.83 40.04 6.92
N SER A 508 11.95 40.79 6.27
CA SER A 508 10.74 41.33 6.91
C SER A 508 9.68 40.25 7.09
N ASN A 509 9.52 39.38 6.10
CA ASN A 509 8.66 38.21 6.20
C ASN A 509 9.18 37.26 7.28
N LEU A 510 10.49 37.01 7.33
CA LEU A 510 11.09 36.17 8.38
C LEU A 510 10.80 36.71 9.78
N ARG A 511 11.04 38.01 10.02
CA ARG A 511 10.72 38.64 11.31
C ARG A 511 9.24 38.57 11.66
N SER A 512 8.36 38.62 10.67
CA SER A 512 6.91 38.53 10.88
C SER A 512 6.50 37.11 11.29
N LEU A 513 7.11 36.09 10.68
CA LEU A 513 6.92 34.68 11.05
C LEU A 513 7.52 34.35 12.41
N GLU A 514 8.69 34.89 12.74
CA GLU A 514 9.32 34.77 14.07
C GLU A 514 8.47 35.36 15.21
N ARG A 515 7.69 36.40 14.91
CA ARG A 515 6.81 37.07 15.89
C ARG A 515 5.36 36.60 15.83
N HIS A 516 5.05 35.64 14.97
CA HIS A 516 3.69 35.16 14.79
C HIS A 516 3.25 34.40 16.06
N PRO A 517 2.05 34.66 16.62
CA PRO A 517 1.62 34.06 17.89
C PRO A 517 1.45 32.54 17.83
N GLY A 518 1.31 31.97 16.64
CA GLY A 518 1.29 30.52 16.43
C GLY A 518 2.66 29.84 16.39
N ARG A 519 3.76 30.60 16.43
CA ARG A 519 5.11 30.04 16.50
C ARG A 519 5.50 29.81 17.97
N SER A 520 5.98 28.62 18.29
CA SER A 520 6.52 28.23 19.59
C SER A 520 7.84 27.47 19.42
N GLU A 521 8.55 27.20 20.52
CA GLU A 521 9.74 26.34 20.49
C GLU A 521 9.40 24.87 20.13
N GLU A 522 8.13 24.48 20.29
CA GLU A 522 7.59 23.16 19.94
C GLU A 522 7.05 23.09 18.49
N SER A 523 7.14 24.18 17.72
CA SER A 523 6.70 24.17 16.32
C SER A 523 7.52 23.18 15.49
N LYS A 524 6.82 22.32 14.74
CA LYS A 524 7.39 21.40 13.75
C LYS A 524 8.24 22.14 12.70
N ALA A 525 7.77 23.30 12.25
CA ALA A 525 8.34 24.01 11.13
C ALA A 525 9.72 24.66 11.40
N ALA A 526 10.70 24.33 10.56
CA ALA A 526 11.94 25.08 10.44
C ALA A 526 11.70 26.38 9.65
N VAL A 527 11.58 27.50 10.37
CA VAL A 527 11.38 28.82 9.75
C VAL A 527 12.72 29.44 9.36
N LYS A 528 12.94 29.67 8.06
CA LYS A 528 14.21 30.19 7.51
C LYS A 528 13.99 31.28 6.48
N LEU A 529 15.02 32.09 6.22
CA LEU A 529 15.08 32.93 5.03
C LEU A 529 15.33 32.03 3.81
N TRP A 530 14.49 32.07 2.78
CA TRP A 530 14.70 31.20 1.62
C TRP A 530 16.05 31.44 0.96
N GLY A 531 16.50 32.70 0.92
CA GLY A 531 17.82 33.10 0.43
C GLY A 531 19.01 32.35 1.07
N SER A 532 18.85 31.76 2.27
CA SER A 532 19.94 31.08 2.98
C SER A 532 20.44 29.80 2.33
N TYR A 533 19.68 29.24 1.38
CA TYR A 533 20.09 28.07 0.61
C TYR A 533 21.14 28.40 -0.46
N LEU A 534 21.45 29.68 -0.68
CA LEU A 534 22.57 30.11 -1.54
C LEU A 534 23.69 30.75 -0.71
N PRO A 535 24.97 30.64 -1.13
CA PRO A 535 26.11 31.20 -0.40
C PRO A 535 26.04 32.71 -0.17
N ASP A 536 25.29 33.45 -0.98
CA ASP A 536 25.16 34.91 -0.87
C ASP A 536 24.03 35.38 0.05
N ASN A 537 23.20 34.45 0.55
CA ASN A 537 22.11 34.67 1.50
C ASN A 537 21.16 35.83 1.10
N LYS A 538 20.98 36.06 -0.20
CA LYS A 538 20.21 37.22 -0.68
C LYS A 538 18.70 37.00 -0.59
N PRO A 539 17.92 37.96 -0.05
CA PRO A 539 16.47 37.90 -0.08
C PRO A 539 15.92 38.03 -1.51
N ILE A 540 14.71 37.53 -1.73
CA ILE A 540 13.96 37.73 -2.98
C ILE A 540 13.36 39.14 -2.96
N GLN A 541 13.83 39.99 -3.87
CA GLN A 541 13.34 41.37 -4.00
C GLN A 541 11.86 41.38 -4.38
N ASP A 542 11.07 42.25 -3.75
CA ASP A 542 9.65 42.38 -4.07
C ASP A 542 9.45 43.03 -5.45
N PRO A 543 8.89 42.31 -6.44
CA PRO A 543 8.72 42.85 -7.78
C PRO A 543 7.46 43.72 -7.92
N TYR A 544 6.61 43.83 -6.90
CA TYR A 544 5.27 44.42 -7.01
C TYR A 544 5.26 45.84 -7.59
N TYR A 545 6.18 46.70 -7.15
CA TYR A 545 6.35 48.08 -7.63
C TYR A 545 7.24 48.22 -8.88
N GLY A 546 7.71 47.10 -9.43
CA GLY A 546 8.55 47.03 -10.63
C GLY A 546 7.79 46.68 -11.91
N GLY A 547 8.51 46.70 -13.03
CA GLY A 547 8.02 46.17 -14.31
C GLY A 547 8.24 44.66 -14.45
N LEU A 548 7.86 44.10 -15.59
CA LEU A 548 7.97 42.67 -15.90
C LEU A 548 9.39 42.10 -15.66
N GLY A 549 10.44 42.89 -15.94
CA GLY A 549 11.82 42.48 -15.67
C GLY A 549 12.14 42.21 -14.19
N GLY A 550 11.39 42.79 -13.25
CA GLY A 550 11.47 42.45 -11.83
C GLY A 550 10.91 41.06 -11.53
N PHE A 551 9.79 40.71 -12.17
CA PHE A 551 9.18 39.38 -12.07
C PHE A 551 10.06 38.30 -12.71
N THR A 552 10.71 38.59 -13.85
CA THR A 552 11.69 37.67 -14.46
C THR A 552 12.86 37.38 -13.52
N LYS A 553 13.42 38.40 -12.86
CA LYS A 553 14.49 38.20 -11.87
C LYS A 553 14.02 37.40 -10.66
N CYS A 554 12.79 37.64 -10.19
CA CYS A 554 12.18 36.87 -9.12
C CYS A 554 12.09 35.39 -9.50
N TYR A 555 11.63 35.08 -10.71
CA TYR A 555 11.55 33.71 -11.23
C TYR A 555 12.92 33.02 -11.26
N GLU A 556 13.93 33.67 -11.84
CA GLU A 556 15.30 33.14 -11.90
C GLU A 556 15.87 32.84 -10.51
N GLN A 557 15.55 33.69 -9.52
CA GLN A 557 15.96 33.47 -8.13
C GLN A 557 15.20 32.31 -7.49
N CYS A 558 13.89 32.18 -7.73
CA CYS A 558 13.10 31.04 -7.26
C CYS A 558 13.63 29.71 -7.83
N VAL A 559 14.02 29.67 -9.11
CA VAL A 559 14.60 28.45 -9.73
C VAL A 559 15.89 28.05 -9.01
N LYS A 560 16.84 28.99 -8.83
CA LYS A 560 18.12 28.71 -8.14
C LYS A 560 17.91 28.25 -6.71
N LEU A 561 17.03 28.92 -5.97
CA LEU A 561 16.73 28.59 -4.59
C LEU A 561 16.00 27.25 -4.46
N SER A 562 15.12 26.93 -5.39
CA SER A 562 14.42 25.64 -5.43
C SER A 562 15.40 24.49 -5.65
N ASN A 563 16.29 24.63 -6.63
CA ASN A 563 17.32 23.64 -6.90
C ASN A 563 18.27 23.47 -5.70
N ALA A 564 18.70 24.56 -5.06
CA ALA A 564 19.58 24.51 -3.89
C ALA A 564 18.90 23.90 -2.65
N PHE A 565 17.61 24.20 -2.43
CA PHE A 565 16.81 23.56 -1.39
C PHE A 565 16.72 22.05 -1.62
N LEU A 566 16.34 21.64 -2.84
CA LEU A 566 16.19 20.22 -3.19
C LEU A 566 17.52 19.46 -3.06
N ASP A 567 18.65 20.08 -3.41
CA ASP A 567 19.98 19.48 -3.21
C ASP A 567 20.32 19.25 -1.72
N GLU A 568 19.90 20.17 -0.83
CA GLU A 568 20.12 20.06 0.62
C GLU A 568 19.24 18.97 1.23
N VAL A 569 17.98 18.89 0.83
CA VAL A 569 17.01 17.98 1.48
C VAL A 569 17.00 16.57 0.88
N VAL A 570 17.17 16.42 -0.44
CA VAL A 570 17.12 15.12 -1.13
C VAL A 570 18.52 14.58 -1.48
N GLY A 571 19.55 15.41 -1.38
CA GLY A 571 20.90 15.09 -1.84
C GLY A 571 21.12 15.40 -3.31
N LYS A 572 22.38 15.53 -3.73
CA LYS A 572 22.73 15.82 -5.13
C LYS A 572 22.59 14.56 -5.98
N LYS A 573 21.86 14.67 -7.10
CA LYS A 573 21.99 13.73 -8.21
C LYS A 573 23.24 14.09 -9.00
N ASP A 574 24.19 13.17 -9.08
CA ASP A 574 25.38 13.27 -9.95
C ASP A 574 25.00 13.16 -11.44
#